data_AF-A0AAU4CMA9-F1
#
_entry.id   AF-A0AAU4CMA9-F1
#
_cell.length_a   1.000
_cell.length_b   1.000
_cell.length_c   1.000
_cell.angle_alpha   90.00
_cell.angle_beta   90.00
_cell.angle_gamma   90.00
#
_symmetry.space_group_name_H-M   'P 1'
#
loop_
_entity.id
_entity.type
_entity.pdbx_description
1 polymer ?
#
loop_
_entity_poly.entity_id
_entity_poly.type
_entity_poly.pdbx_seq_one_letter_code
_entity_poly.pdbx_strand_id
1 'polypeptide(L)'
;MRALLARLAVALLAGAGLVLAGPGSAQADTTVEIPAPSQGGISATVVFHRTVVPQPYNPDPTASYGDRQCLLRYHEYYATPGCGGFALGVTLHDVRDQPGYLAGLSSAGGYFGAHADTARTFGCLLPDGTFDHSTSFVVRTEQQPLSPVYYQPDSNWLLTQFRSYPDQDFGPPFFVNFPPVEVNCPEGTTATQYGLKVTDVKISIDDPNVFGRTTWTAPGPFYA
;
A
#
# COMPACT_ATOMS: atom_id res chain seq x y z
N MET A 1 -18.30 -51.28 -18.11
CA MET A 1 -17.72 -50.39 -19.14
C MET A 1 -18.01 -48.98 -18.70
N ARG A 2 -17.09 -48.36 -17.96
CA ARG A 2 -16.03 -47.45 -18.44
C ARG A 2 -16.61 -46.07 -18.82
N ALA A 3 -16.07 -45.04 -18.14
CA ALA A 3 -16.46 -43.62 -18.13
C ALA A 3 -17.70 -43.34 -17.27
N LEU A 4 -17.67 -42.61 -16.15
CA LEU A 4 -16.92 -41.40 -15.85
C LEU A 4 -16.43 -41.40 -14.38
N LEU A 5 -15.26 -42.01 -14.16
CA LEU A 5 -14.35 -41.65 -13.08
C LEU A 5 -13.50 -40.48 -13.60
N ALA A 6 -14.01 -39.26 -13.49
CA ALA A 6 -13.28 -38.04 -13.84
C ALA A 6 -13.86 -36.86 -13.08
N ARG A 7 -13.45 -36.71 -11.81
CA ARG A 7 -13.31 -35.44 -11.08
C ARG A 7 -12.61 -35.71 -9.74
N LEU A 8 -11.42 -36.31 -9.88
CA LEU A 8 -10.33 -36.10 -8.93
C LEU A 8 -9.77 -34.69 -9.16
N ALA A 9 -9.23 -34.09 -8.09
CA ALA A 9 -8.36 -32.91 -8.07
C ALA A 9 -9.04 -31.53 -8.21
N VAL A 10 -9.54 -31.00 -7.09
CA VAL A 10 -9.32 -29.58 -6.77
C VAL A 10 -8.38 -29.55 -5.57
N ALA A 11 -7.13 -29.21 -5.88
CA ALA A 11 -5.97 -29.16 -4.99
C ALA A 11 -6.23 -28.23 -3.79
N LEU A 12 -6.15 -28.77 -2.56
CA LEU A 12 -5.08 -28.50 -1.59
C LEU A 12 -3.89 -27.69 -2.13
N LEU A 13 -3.67 -26.48 -1.57
CA LEU A 13 -2.39 -25.97 -1.03
C LEU A 13 -2.46 -24.43 -0.90
N ALA A 14 -3.09 -23.92 0.16
CA ALA A 14 -2.67 -22.64 0.74
C ALA A 14 -1.55 -22.95 1.75
N GLY A 15 -0.42 -23.40 1.21
CA GLY A 15 0.78 -23.75 1.97
C GLY A 15 1.53 -22.49 2.33
N ALA A 16 1.69 -22.26 3.62
CA ALA A 16 2.55 -21.23 4.19
C ALA A 16 3.98 -21.37 3.65
N GLY A 17 4.42 -20.39 2.86
CA GLY A 17 5.81 -20.18 2.53
C GLY A 17 6.43 -19.18 3.49
N LEU A 18 6.97 -19.65 4.61
CA LEU A 18 7.96 -18.91 5.38
C LEU A 18 9.24 -18.88 4.56
N VAL A 19 9.44 -17.83 3.77
CA VAL A 19 10.73 -17.55 3.15
C VAL A 19 11.53 -16.71 4.14
N LEU A 20 12.37 -17.40 4.93
CA LEU A 20 13.56 -16.81 5.54
C LEU A 20 14.56 -16.53 4.40
N ALA A 21 14.43 -15.38 3.75
CA ALA A 21 15.49 -14.82 2.92
C ALA A 21 16.30 -13.84 3.78
N GLY A 22 17.64 -13.94 3.69
CA GLY A 22 18.55 -12.90 4.18
C GLY A 22 18.30 -11.53 3.52
N PRO A 23 19.13 -10.51 3.80
CA PRO A 23 18.80 -9.10 3.63
C PRO A 23 18.68 -8.71 2.15
N GLY A 24 17.51 -8.97 1.59
CA GLY A 24 17.03 -8.46 0.34
C GLY A 24 15.57 -8.13 0.58
N SER A 25 15.20 -6.87 0.36
CA SER A 25 13.82 -6.39 0.41
C SER A 25 12.92 -7.36 -0.37
N ALA A 26 12.13 -8.16 0.34
CA ALA A 26 11.13 -9.00 -0.29
C ALA A 26 10.06 -8.07 -0.89
N GLN A 27 10.17 -7.84 -2.19
CA GLN A 27 9.20 -7.06 -2.96
C GLN A 27 8.13 -8.02 -3.47
N ALA A 28 7.00 -8.09 -2.76
CA ALA A 28 5.80 -8.74 -3.25
C ALA A 28 4.75 -7.65 -3.52
N ASP A 29 4.52 -7.36 -4.81
CA ASP A 29 3.39 -6.53 -5.19
C ASP A 29 2.11 -7.34 -4.97
N THR A 30 1.19 -6.83 -4.14
CA THR A 30 -0.09 -7.50 -3.91
C THR A 30 -1.19 -6.70 -4.58
N THR A 31 -1.94 -7.33 -5.47
CA THR A 31 -3.08 -6.73 -6.17
C THR A 31 -4.40 -7.24 -5.60
N VAL A 32 -5.34 -6.34 -5.34
CA VAL A 32 -6.69 -6.66 -4.85
C VAL A 32 -7.72 -5.93 -5.67
N GLU A 33 -8.68 -6.67 -6.19
CA GLU A 33 -9.88 -6.12 -6.81
C GLU A 33 -10.94 -5.86 -5.73
N ILE A 34 -11.51 -4.66 -5.75
CA ILE A 34 -12.57 -4.20 -4.86
C ILE A 34 -13.81 -3.97 -5.73
N PRO A 35 -14.88 -4.76 -5.55
CA PRO A 35 -16.09 -4.58 -6.32
C PRO A 35 -16.74 -3.21 -6.04
N ALA A 36 -17.53 -2.73 -6.99
CA ALA A 36 -18.30 -1.52 -6.81
C ALA A 36 -19.25 -1.63 -5.60
N PRO A 37 -19.40 -0.59 -4.76
CA PRO A 37 -20.34 -0.61 -3.63
C PRO A 37 -21.82 -0.73 -4.06
N SER A 38 -22.13 -0.38 -5.30
CA SER A 38 -23.46 -0.48 -5.90
C SER A 38 -23.38 -1.07 -7.31
N GLN A 39 -24.49 -1.64 -7.78
CA GLN A 39 -24.58 -2.19 -9.14
C GLN A 39 -24.34 -1.08 -10.18
N GLY A 40 -23.39 -1.30 -11.09
CA GLY A 40 -22.99 -0.32 -12.11
C GLY A 40 -22.18 0.86 -11.57
N GLY A 41 -21.80 0.83 -10.30
CA GLY A 41 -20.89 1.81 -9.72
C GLY A 41 -19.43 1.56 -10.12
N ILE A 42 -18.55 2.47 -9.70
CA ILE A 42 -17.11 2.37 -9.92
C ILE A 42 -16.53 1.28 -9.01
N SER A 43 -15.84 0.31 -9.61
CA SER A 43 -14.99 -0.65 -8.89
C SER A 43 -13.53 -0.16 -8.86
N ALA A 44 -12.68 -0.77 -8.02
CA ALA A 44 -11.29 -0.34 -7.88
C ALA A 44 -10.34 -1.53 -7.79
N THR A 45 -9.21 -1.45 -8.49
CA THR A 45 -8.06 -2.33 -8.25
C THR A 45 -7.02 -1.58 -7.45
N VAL A 46 -6.51 -2.21 -6.40
CA VAL A 46 -5.50 -1.66 -5.50
C VAL A 46 -4.24 -2.51 -5.57
N VAL A 47 -3.11 -1.86 -5.79
CA VAL A 47 -1.79 -2.49 -5.85
C VAL A 47 -0.95 -1.96 -4.70
N PHE A 48 -0.59 -2.84 -3.77
CA PHE A 48 0.41 -2.57 -2.76
C PHE A 48 1.80 -2.84 -3.35
N HIS A 49 2.66 -1.82 -3.39
CA HIS A 49 3.97 -1.94 -4.05
C HIS A 49 5.02 -1.01 -3.42
N ARG A 50 6.26 -1.10 -3.92
CA ARG A 50 7.40 -0.25 -3.50
C ARG A 50 7.60 -0.23 -1.98
N THR A 51 7.42 -1.39 -1.36
CA THR A 51 7.57 -1.54 0.08
C THR A 51 9.03 -1.49 0.47
N VAL A 52 9.31 -0.74 1.53
CA VAL A 52 10.65 -0.57 2.09
C VAL A 52 10.58 -0.92 3.57
N VAL A 53 11.27 -2.00 3.94
CA VAL A 53 11.51 -2.42 5.32
C VAL A 53 13.01 -2.27 5.58
N PRO A 54 13.45 -1.28 6.36
CA PRO A 54 14.88 -0.99 6.51
C PRO A 54 15.64 -2.13 7.19
N GLN A 55 16.76 -2.54 6.60
CA GLN A 55 17.62 -3.63 7.07
C GLN A 55 19.10 -3.28 6.79
N PRO A 56 19.90 -2.88 7.80
CA PRO A 56 19.55 -2.67 9.21
C PRO A 56 18.69 -1.41 9.44
N TYR A 57 18.02 -1.34 10.58
CA TYR A 57 17.23 -0.17 10.95
C TYR A 57 18.11 0.86 11.70
N ASN A 58 18.62 1.84 10.96
CA ASN A 58 19.47 2.91 11.51
C ASN A 58 19.11 4.29 10.91
N PRO A 59 17.88 4.79 11.16
CA PRO A 59 17.43 6.04 10.60
C PRO A 59 18.28 7.22 11.10
N ASP A 60 18.50 8.19 10.22
CA ASP A 60 18.99 9.53 10.55
C ASP A 60 17.89 10.53 10.17
N PRO A 61 17.17 11.09 11.17
CA PRO A 61 16.09 12.05 10.93
C PRO A 61 16.57 13.35 10.26
N THR A 62 17.87 13.61 10.22
CA THR A 62 18.48 14.82 9.65
C THR A 62 19.17 14.56 8.31
N ALA A 63 19.41 13.29 7.96
CA ALA A 63 20.02 12.92 6.70
C ALA A 63 19.16 13.39 5.52
N SER A 64 19.83 14.05 4.59
CA SER A 64 19.18 14.61 3.39
C SER A 64 19.21 13.66 2.19
N TYR A 65 20.04 12.62 2.24
CA TYR A 65 20.21 11.61 1.21
C TYR A 65 20.80 10.32 1.81
N GLY A 66 20.69 9.21 1.09
CA GLY A 66 21.34 7.94 1.39
C GLY A 66 20.50 6.97 2.24
N ASP A 67 21.11 5.85 2.62
CA ASP A 67 20.40 4.69 3.17
C ASP A 67 19.76 4.93 4.55
N ARG A 68 20.13 6.01 5.23
CA ARG A 68 19.61 6.41 6.54
C ARG A 68 18.57 7.52 6.46
N GLN A 69 18.31 8.07 5.27
CA GLN A 69 17.39 9.18 5.06
C GLN A 69 15.98 8.82 5.51
N CYS A 70 15.35 9.72 6.26
CA CYS A 70 13.95 9.67 6.64
C CYS A 70 13.13 10.84 6.11
N LEU A 71 13.76 11.97 5.81
CA LEU A 71 13.07 13.15 5.32
C LEU A 71 12.79 13.03 3.83
N LEU A 72 11.54 13.30 3.44
CA LEU A 72 11.20 13.52 2.02
C LEU A 72 11.61 14.94 1.61
N ARG A 73 12.22 15.07 0.45
CA ARG A 73 12.53 16.35 -0.19
C ARG A 73 11.52 16.70 -1.27
N TYR A 74 11.73 17.86 -1.89
CA TYR A 74 10.85 18.36 -2.94
C TYR A 74 10.77 17.34 -4.09
N HIS A 75 9.54 16.96 -4.45
CA HIS A 75 9.23 15.92 -5.45
C HIS A 75 9.69 14.50 -5.12
N GLU A 76 10.08 14.24 -3.86
CA GLU A 76 10.24 12.87 -3.39
C GLU A 76 8.88 12.37 -2.90
N TYR A 77 8.32 11.47 -3.70
CA TYR A 77 7.18 10.66 -3.36
C TYR A 77 7.70 9.24 -3.15
N TYR A 78 7.07 8.45 -2.27
CA TYR A 78 7.49 7.11 -1.82
C TYR A 78 8.38 7.05 -0.57
N ALA A 79 8.46 5.85 0.01
CA ALA A 79 9.20 5.56 1.22
C ALA A 79 10.71 5.74 1.03
N THR A 80 11.38 6.27 2.05
CA THR A 80 12.84 6.38 2.07
C THR A 80 13.49 5.12 2.65
N PRO A 81 14.75 4.82 2.30
CA PRO A 81 15.45 3.64 2.81
C PRO A 81 15.57 3.58 4.33
N GLY A 82 15.76 4.73 5.01
CA GLY A 82 16.04 4.76 6.44
C GLY A 82 14.81 4.56 7.33
N CYS A 83 13.65 5.05 6.90
CA CYS A 83 12.43 4.99 7.69
C CYS A 83 11.38 4.01 7.18
N GLY A 84 11.51 3.60 5.91
CA GLY A 84 10.61 2.64 5.31
C GLY A 84 9.19 3.18 5.08
N GLY A 85 8.37 2.31 4.52
CA GLY A 85 7.04 2.68 4.06
C GLY A 85 6.58 1.83 2.89
N PHE A 86 5.54 2.29 2.21
CA PHE A 86 4.97 1.61 1.06
C PHE A 86 4.23 2.60 0.16
N ALA A 87 3.85 2.14 -1.01
CA ALA A 87 3.01 2.88 -1.93
C ALA A 87 1.78 2.08 -2.34
N LEU A 88 0.74 2.82 -2.73
CA LEU A 88 -0.55 2.33 -3.14
C LEU A 88 -0.83 2.82 -4.55
N GLY A 89 -0.86 1.91 -5.51
CA GLY A 89 -1.45 2.13 -6.82
C GLY A 89 -2.96 1.90 -6.74
N VAL A 90 -3.75 2.77 -7.36
CA VAL A 90 -5.19 2.58 -7.49
C VAL A 90 -5.56 2.72 -8.95
N THR A 91 -6.44 1.85 -9.42
CA THR A 91 -7.08 1.93 -10.73
C THR A 91 -8.58 1.90 -10.51
N LEU A 92 -9.30 2.90 -11.01
CA LEU A 92 -10.75 2.98 -10.94
C LEU A 92 -11.35 2.49 -12.26
N HIS A 93 -12.27 1.56 -12.19
CA HIS A 93 -12.93 0.98 -13.35
C HIS A 93 -14.34 1.55 -13.51
N ASP A 94 -14.90 1.44 -14.71
CA ASP A 94 -16.28 1.84 -15.01
C ASP A 94 -16.59 3.34 -14.75
N VAL A 95 -15.55 4.18 -14.60
CA VAL A 95 -15.70 5.64 -14.41
C VAL A 95 -16.40 6.28 -15.61
N ARG A 96 -16.12 5.78 -16.82
CA ARG A 96 -16.71 6.30 -18.06
C ARG A 96 -18.19 6.00 -18.21
N ASP A 97 -18.67 4.96 -17.51
CA ASP A 97 -20.06 4.55 -17.54
C ASP A 97 -20.92 5.32 -16.53
N GLN A 98 -20.27 6.15 -15.68
CA GLN A 98 -20.99 6.94 -14.70
C GLN A 98 -21.78 8.07 -15.37
N PRO A 99 -23.05 8.31 -14.97
CA PRO A 99 -23.90 9.34 -15.58
C PRO A 99 -23.26 10.72 -15.62
N GLY A 100 -22.53 11.12 -14.56
CA GLY A 100 -21.83 12.39 -14.52
C GLY A 100 -20.68 12.50 -15.52
N TYR A 101 -19.95 11.41 -15.76
CA TYR A 101 -18.90 11.38 -16.78
C TYR A 101 -19.49 11.54 -18.18
N LEU A 102 -20.55 10.77 -18.49
CA LEU A 102 -21.26 10.81 -19.77
C LEU A 102 -21.89 12.18 -20.05
N ALA A 103 -22.37 12.84 -18.99
CA ALA A 103 -22.88 14.22 -19.06
C ALA A 103 -21.77 15.28 -19.19
N GLY A 104 -20.49 14.88 -19.20
CA GLY A 104 -19.36 15.79 -19.36
C GLY A 104 -19.08 16.65 -18.12
N LEU A 105 -19.54 16.25 -16.94
CA LEU A 105 -19.38 17.02 -15.71
C LEU A 105 -17.93 17.01 -15.22
N SER A 106 -17.51 18.12 -14.62
CA SER A 106 -16.31 18.17 -13.79
C SER A 106 -16.61 17.64 -12.39
N SER A 107 -15.59 17.15 -11.70
CA SER A 107 -15.73 16.75 -10.29
C SER A 107 -15.88 17.98 -9.40
N ALA A 108 -16.71 17.85 -8.37
CA ALA A 108 -16.84 18.83 -7.28
C ALA A 108 -16.16 18.38 -5.97
N GLY A 109 -15.63 17.15 -5.91
CA GLY A 109 -15.07 16.55 -4.69
C GLY A 109 -13.62 16.84 -4.37
N GLY A 110 -12.90 17.55 -5.25
CA GLY A 110 -11.50 17.93 -5.02
C GLY A 110 -10.54 16.74 -5.11
N TYR A 111 -9.98 16.29 -3.99
CA TYR A 111 -8.96 15.23 -3.94
C TYR A 111 -9.52 13.93 -3.35
N PHE A 112 -9.06 12.81 -3.88
CA PHE A 112 -9.19 11.51 -3.21
C PHE A 112 -8.31 11.47 -1.95
N GLY A 113 -8.82 10.84 -0.90
CA GLY A 113 -8.08 10.53 0.33
C GLY A 113 -7.84 9.03 0.47
N ALA A 114 -6.77 8.65 1.16
CA ALA A 114 -6.50 7.26 1.49
C ALA A 114 -5.95 7.07 2.90
N HIS A 115 -6.36 5.99 3.54
CA HIS A 115 -5.94 5.57 4.88
C HIS A 115 -5.66 4.07 4.90
N ALA A 116 -4.84 3.62 5.84
CA ALA A 116 -4.66 2.20 6.12
C ALA A 116 -4.33 1.98 7.60
N ASP A 117 -4.68 0.82 8.13
CA ASP A 117 -4.13 0.37 9.41
C ASP A 117 -2.73 -0.21 9.18
N THR A 118 -1.78 0.17 10.02
CA THR A 118 -0.40 -0.30 9.93
C THR A 118 0.08 -0.90 11.24
N ALA A 119 0.86 -1.97 11.15
CA ALA A 119 1.58 -2.55 12.27
C ALA A 119 3.02 -2.86 11.85
N ARG A 120 3.97 -2.13 12.43
CA ARG A 120 5.41 -2.29 12.18
C ARG A 120 6.05 -3.01 13.35
N THR A 121 6.72 -4.11 13.08
CA THR A 121 7.41 -4.92 14.11
C THR A 121 8.87 -4.54 14.12
N PHE A 122 9.38 -4.17 15.28
CA PHE A 122 10.78 -3.82 15.52
C PHE A 122 11.40 -4.76 16.56
N GLY A 123 12.73 -4.79 16.60
CA GLY A 123 13.50 -5.51 17.60
C GLY A 123 14.98 -5.49 17.25
N CYS A 124 15.72 -6.46 17.76
CA CYS A 124 17.17 -6.56 17.59
C CYS A 124 17.56 -7.86 16.88
N LEU A 125 18.57 -7.78 16.03
CA LEU A 125 19.29 -8.92 15.47
C LEU A 125 20.46 -9.28 16.39
N LEU A 126 20.60 -10.55 16.69
CA LEU A 126 21.79 -11.13 17.33
C LEU A 126 23.01 -11.02 16.38
N PRO A 127 24.25 -11.20 16.89
CA PRO A 127 25.46 -11.16 16.06
C PRO A 127 25.46 -12.13 14.87
N ASP A 128 24.71 -13.23 14.95
CA ASP A 128 24.55 -14.22 13.89
C ASP A 128 23.48 -13.84 12.85
N GLY A 129 22.83 -12.67 13.01
CA GLY A 129 21.76 -12.18 12.15
C GLY A 129 20.36 -12.70 12.50
N THR A 130 20.21 -13.52 13.55
CA THR A 130 18.92 -14.03 13.98
C THR A 130 18.11 -12.94 14.68
N PHE A 131 16.81 -12.84 14.38
CA PHE A 131 15.91 -11.93 15.08
C PHE A 131 15.61 -12.41 16.49
N ASP A 132 15.96 -11.60 17.50
CA ASP A 132 15.64 -11.87 18.89
C ASP A 132 14.22 -11.41 19.21
N HIS A 133 13.27 -12.35 19.13
CA HIS A 133 11.87 -12.10 19.45
C HIS A 133 11.63 -11.57 20.87
N SER A 134 12.56 -11.78 21.83
CA SER A 134 12.42 -11.26 23.19
C SER A 134 12.55 -9.74 23.27
N THR A 135 13.20 -9.11 22.29
CA THR A 135 13.34 -7.65 22.16
C THR A 135 12.22 -7.02 21.34
N SER A 136 11.28 -7.83 20.84
CA SER A 136 10.32 -7.37 19.84
C SER A 136 9.22 -6.48 20.42
N PHE A 137 8.84 -5.46 19.66
CA PHE A 137 7.67 -4.64 19.93
C PHE A 137 7.01 -4.21 18.62
N VAL A 138 5.73 -3.83 18.70
CA VAL A 138 4.92 -3.46 17.53
C VAL A 138 4.39 -2.04 17.68
N VAL A 139 4.68 -1.19 16.70
CA VAL A 139 4.06 0.12 16.56
C VAL A 139 2.83 -0.01 15.68
N ARG A 140 1.65 0.27 16.23
CA ARG A 140 0.36 0.22 15.53
C ARG A 140 -0.17 1.62 15.30
N THR A 141 -0.64 1.89 14.09
CA THR A 141 -1.37 3.11 13.75
C THR A 141 -2.63 2.72 13.01
N GLU A 142 -3.79 2.97 13.62
CA GLU A 142 -5.09 2.85 12.96
C GLU A 142 -5.35 4.07 12.09
N GLN A 143 -5.94 3.86 10.91
CA GLN A 143 -6.27 4.92 9.95
C GLN A 143 -5.07 5.85 9.65
N GLN A 144 -3.87 5.28 9.48
CA GLN A 144 -2.68 6.02 9.04
C GLN A 144 -3.01 6.72 7.72
N PRO A 145 -2.99 8.06 7.66
CA PRO A 145 -3.22 8.77 6.40
C PRO A 145 -2.06 8.48 5.45
N LEU A 146 -2.40 8.26 4.17
CA LEU A 146 -1.44 8.15 3.08
C LEU A 146 -1.35 9.48 2.34
N SER A 147 -0.13 9.86 1.99
CA SER A 147 0.16 11.07 1.24
C SER A 147 -0.14 10.88 -0.24
N PRO A 148 -0.68 11.91 -0.92
CA PRO A 148 -0.88 11.87 -2.36
C PRO A 148 0.47 11.90 -3.10
N VAL A 149 0.58 11.15 -4.19
CA VAL A 149 1.71 11.31 -5.11
C VAL A 149 1.42 12.52 -6.01
N TYR A 150 2.08 13.64 -5.70
CA TYR A 150 1.90 14.91 -6.39
C TYR A 150 0.42 15.36 -6.43
N TYR A 151 -0.03 16.00 -7.52
CA TYR A 151 -1.44 16.38 -7.70
C TYR A 151 -2.32 15.23 -8.21
N GLN A 152 -1.78 14.02 -8.44
CA GLN A 152 -2.48 12.97 -9.18
C GLN A 152 -3.77 12.45 -8.52
N PRO A 153 -3.94 12.57 -7.19
CA PRO A 153 -5.24 12.30 -6.56
C PRO A 153 -6.29 13.40 -6.74
N ASP A 154 -6.01 14.47 -7.49
CA ASP A 154 -7.05 15.42 -7.90
C ASP A 154 -8.03 14.76 -8.86
N SER A 155 -9.31 14.84 -8.51
CA SER A 155 -10.39 14.20 -9.26
C SER A 155 -10.59 14.81 -10.66
N ASN A 156 -10.38 16.11 -10.84
CA ASN A 156 -10.49 16.74 -12.17
C ASN A 156 -9.28 16.39 -13.05
N TRP A 157 -8.10 16.24 -12.46
CA TRP A 157 -6.95 15.70 -13.16
C TRP A 157 -7.21 14.27 -13.64
N LEU A 158 -7.75 13.39 -12.78
CA LEU A 158 -8.12 12.03 -13.16
C LEU A 158 -9.15 12.00 -14.29
N LEU A 159 -10.23 12.79 -14.20
CA LEU A 159 -11.21 12.89 -15.29
C LEU A 159 -10.57 13.34 -16.60
N THR A 160 -9.57 14.22 -16.54
CA THR A 160 -8.81 14.62 -17.73
C THR A 160 -8.03 13.45 -18.33
N GLN A 161 -7.44 12.58 -17.52
CA GLN A 161 -6.78 11.35 -18.00
C GLN A 161 -7.77 10.41 -18.68
N PHE A 162 -8.92 10.13 -18.04
CA PHE A 162 -9.98 9.29 -18.61
C PHE A 162 -10.48 9.78 -19.98
N ARG A 163 -10.56 11.10 -20.17
CA ARG A 163 -10.95 11.75 -21.44
C ARG A 163 -9.85 11.69 -22.49
N SER A 164 -8.59 11.87 -22.07
CA SER A 164 -7.43 11.92 -22.98
C SER A 164 -7.05 10.54 -23.49
N TYR A 165 -7.27 9.50 -22.67
CA TYR A 165 -6.91 8.12 -22.97
C TYR A 165 -8.15 7.24 -22.78
N PRO A 166 -8.99 7.05 -23.81
CA PRO A 166 -10.29 6.37 -23.68
C PRO A 166 -10.17 4.87 -23.39
N ASP A 167 -9.04 4.24 -23.71
CA ASP A 167 -8.85 2.79 -23.60
C ASP A 167 -8.09 2.37 -22.32
N GLN A 168 -7.90 3.27 -21.35
CA GLN A 168 -7.10 3.02 -20.14
C GLN A 168 -7.81 3.44 -18.87
N ASP A 169 -7.75 2.64 -17.82
CA ASP A 169 -8.26 3.05 -16.52
C ASP A 169 -7.17 3.71 -15.67
N PHE A 170 -7.59 4.67 -14.86
CA PHE A 170 -6.72 5.49 -14.01
C PHE A 170 -7.23 5.50 -12.59
N GLY A 171 -6.35 5.83 -11.64
CA GLY A 171 -6.75 6.08 -10.27
C GLY A 171 -5.67 6.82 -9.49
N PRO A 172 -6.02 7.29 -8.29
CA PRO A 172 -5.15 8.12 -7.46
C PRO A 172 -4.02 7.28 -6.82
N PRO A 173 -2.73 7.62 -7.03
CA PRO A 173 -1.64 6.96 -6.32
C PRO A 173 -1.35 7.65 -4.98
N PHE A 174 -1.02 6.82 -3.98
CA PHE A 174 -0.67 7.27 -2.62
C PHE A 174 0.59 6.59 -2.11
N PHE A 175 1.16 7.12 -1.03
CA PHE A 175 2.28 6.50 -0.35
C PHE A 175 2.33 6.89 1.12
N VAL A 176 3.11 6.14 1.90
CA VAL A 176 3.54 6.56 3.23
C VAL A 176 5.04 6.40 3.33
N ASN A 177 5.68 7.41 3.90
CA ASN A 177 7.02 7.34 4.44
C ASN A 177 6.89 7.52 5.95
N PHE A 178 7.30 6.52 6.72
CA PHE A 178 7.03 6.55 8.14
C PHE A 178 7.97 7.50 8.89
N PRO A 179 7.57 8.00 10.07
CA PRO A 179 8.52 8.62 10.98
C PRO A 179 9.48 7.57 11.58
N PRO A 180 10.69 8.00 11.99
CA PRO A 180 11.64 7.14 12.68
C PRO A 180 11.08 6.69 14.03
N VAL A 181 11.45 5.48 14.44
CA VAL A 181 11.08 4.87 15.72
C VAL A 181 12.37 4.59 16.47
N GLU A 182 12.43 4.89 17.75
CA GLU A 182 13.59 4.55 18.56
C GLU A 182 13.58 3.05 18.88
N VAL A 183 14.69 2.36 18.57
CA VAL A 183 14.88 0.93 18.85
C VAL A 183 16.16 0.79 19.66
N ASN A 184 15.99 0.52 20.96
CA ASN A 184 17.10 0.36 21.89
C ASN A 184 17.53 -1.10 21.96
N CYS A 185 18.73 -1.38 21.48
CA CYS A 185 19.28 -2.73 21.40
C CYS A 185 20.44 -2.95 22.38
N PRO A 186 20.52 -4.11 23.05
CA PRO A 186 21.66 -4.48 23.88
C PRO A 186 22.98 -4.41 23.10
N GLU A 187 24.09 -4.25 23.83
CA GLU A 187 25.43 -4.25 23.24
C GLU A 187 25.68 -5.53 22.41
N GLY A 188 26.27 -5.37 21.23
CA GLY A 188 26.53 -6.47 20.30
C GLY A 188 25.33 -6.88 19.44
N THR A 189 24.16 -6.26 19.59
CA THR A 189 22.98 -6.50 18.74
C THR A 189 22.68 -5.31 17.83
N THR A 190 21.90 -5.51 16.76
CA THR A 190 21.59 -4.47 15.76
C THR A 190 20.10 -4.24 15.62
N ALA A 191 19.65 -2.98 15.65
CA ALA A 191 18.25 -2.64 15.45
C ALA A 191 17.73 -3.03 14.05
N THR A 192 16.50 -3.54 13.99
CA THR A 192 15.85 -3.95 12.75
C THR A 192 14.34 -3.68 12.79
N GLN A 193 13.75 -3.41 11.61
CA GLN A 193 12.31 -3.54 11.40
C GLN A 193 12.04 -4.93 10.83
N TYR A 194 11.56 -5.85 11.66
CA TYR A 194 11.33 -7.24 11.25
C TYR A 194 10.22 -7.41 10.22
N GLY A 195 9.20 -6.55 10.25
CA GLY A 195 8.11 -6.64 9.28
C GLY A 195 7.14 -5.47 9.32
N LEU A 196 6.38 -5.36 8.22
CA LEU A 196 5.31 -4.41 8.02
C LEU A 196 4.03 -5.16 7.65
N LYS A 197 2.97 -4.95 8.43
CA LYS A 197 1.62 -5.39 8.12
C LYS A 197 0.75 -4.18 7.82
N VAL A 198 0.03 -4.25 6.71
CA VAL A 198 -0.96 -3.23 6.30
C VAL A 198 -2.32 -3.89 6.15
N THR A 199 -3.35 -3.31 6.75
CA THR A 199 -4.74 -3.80 6.72
C THR A 199 -5.70 -2.65 6.54
N ASP A 200 -6.96 -2.97 6.26
CA ASP A 200 -8.06 -2.00 6.21
C ASP A 200 -7.73 -0.74 5.37
N VAL A 201 -7.21 -0.97 4.16
CA VAL A 201 -6.91 0.11 3.22
C VAL A 201 -8.24 0.69 2.74
N LYS A 202 -8.40 2.00 2.89
CA LYS A 202 -9.59 2.75 2.46
C LYS A 202 -9.17 3.86 1.51
N ILE A 203 -9.83 3.92 0.36
CA ILE A 203 -9.75 5.04 -0.58
C ILE A 203 -11.13 5.69 -0.62
N SER A 204 -11.20 7.00 -0.46
CA SER A 204 -12.48 7.70 -0.36
C SER A 204 -12.48 9.01 -1.14
N ILE A 205 -13.64 9.36 -1.66
CA ILE A 205 -13.93 10.66 -2.24
C ILE A 205 -15.36 11.07 -1.91
N ASP A 206 -15.58 12.37 -1.77
CA ASP A 206 -16.92 12.97 -1.69
C ASP A 206 -17.13 13.86 -2.92
N ASP A 207 -17.50 13.26 -4.05
CA ASP A 207 -17.79 13.98 -5.30
C ASP A 207 -19.24 13.72 -5.73
N PRO A 208 -20.16 14.69 -5.63
CA PRO A 208 -21.54 14.47 -6.04
C PRO A 208 -21.72 14.30 -7.56
N ASN A 209 -20.73 14.64 -8.39
CA ASN A 209 -20.91 14.69 -9.84
C ASN A 209 -20.58 13.36 -10.53
N VAL A 210 -19.36 12.85 -10.37
CA VAL A 210 -18.90 11.67 -11.13
C VAL A 210 -18.63 10.48 -10.21
N PHE A 211 -17.83 10.67 -9.16
CA PHE A 211 -17.36 9.54 -8.34
C PHE A 211 -18.33 9.14 -7.22
N GLY A 212 -19.33 9.96 -6.93
CA GLY A 212 -20.21 9.81 -5.79
C GLY A 212 -19.51 10.08 -4.45
N ARG A 213 -20.26 9.89 -3.37
CA ARG A 213 -19.68 9.76 -2.03
C ARG A 213 -19.36 8.29 -1.79
N THR A 214 -18.12 7.92 -2.08
CA THR A 214 -17.73 6.51 -2.23
C THR A 214 -16.50 6.21 -1.38
N THR A 215 -16.46 4.99 -0.83
CA THR A 215 -15.28 4.44 -0.18
C THR A 215 -15.05 3.02 -0.68
N TRP A 216 -13.85 2.76 -1.18
CA TRP A 216 -13.39 1.43 -1.55
C TRP A 216 -12.51 0.90 -0.41
N THR A 217 -12.76 -0.34 0.03
CA THR A 217 -12.03 -0.94 1.15
C THR A 217 -11.41 -2.27 0.75
N ALA A 218 -10.10 -2.40 0.96
CA ALA A 218 -9.38 -3.66 0.87
C ALA A 218 -8.95 -4.10 2.29
N PRO A 219 -9.46 -5.22 2.82
CA PRO A 219 -9.23 -5.60 4.22
C PRO A 219 -7.78 -5.99 4.53
N GLY A 220 -7.00 -6.42 3.53
CA GLY A 220 -5.68 -7.01 3.75
C GLY A 220 -5.77 -8.38 4.46
N PRO A 221 -4.70 -8.86 5.12
CA PRO A 221 -3.43 -8.18 5.34
C PRO A 221 -2.47 -8.24 4.15
N PHE A 222 -1.73 -7.16 3.95
CA PHE A 222 -0.55 -7.07 3.08
C PHE A 222 0.69 -7.10 3.96
N TYR A 223 1.63 -7.98 3.64
CA TYR A 223 2.85 -8.18 4.42
C TYR A 223 4.08 -7.82 3.59
N ALA A 224 5.08 -7.28 4.26
CA ALA A 224 6.44 -7.10 3.75
C ALA A 224 7.45 -7.21 4.88
#